data_AF-A0A662M9U2-F1
#
_entry.id   AF-A0A662M9U2-F1
#
_cell.length_a   1.000
_cell.length_b   1.000
_cell.length_c   1.000
_cell.angle_alpha   90.00
_cell.angle_beta   90.00
_cell.angle_gamma   90.00
#
_symmetry.space_group_name_H-M   'P 1'
#
loop_
_entity.id
_entity.type
_entity.pdbx_description
1 polymer ?
#
loop_
_entity_poly.entity_id
_entity_poly.type
_entity_poly.pdbx_seq_one_letter_code
_entity_poly.pdbx_strand_id
1 'polypeptide(L)'
;MIFGNVTLIRDFWQSSVETIDMGKGDCEDFAILLASLIRASYEKADVYIVTLSIPGNSEGHAALMAIWNGSAYIADPTLDRVYMLGDSMKSIKRNINRWFSDFGGIDVKVSFIVGKSKDGKNVYMSFSSNLEFINWVSTVALS
;
A
#
# COMPACT_ATOMS: atom_id res chain seq x y z
N MET A 1 6.60 42.98 -10.86
CA MET A 1 6.83 41.55 -10.68
C MET A 1 6.04 41.14 -9.45
N ILE A 2 4.89 40.47 -9.63
CA ILE A 2 4.02 40.04 -8.53
C ILE A 2 4.48 38.64 -8.16
N PHE A 3 5.06 38.47 -6.97
CA PHE A 3 5.27 37.14 -6.41
C PHE A 3 3.92 36.68 -5.84
N GLY A 4 3.28 35.73 -6.51
CA GLY A 4 2.11 35.05 -5.96
C GLY A 4 2.51 34.28 -4.70
N ASN A 5 1.59 34.15 -3.76
CA ASN A 5 1.79 33.28 -2.61
C ASN A 5 1.96 31.83 -3.09
N VAL A 6 3.13 31.24 -2.81
CA VAL A 6 3.38 29.81 -3.02
C VAL A 6 3.01 29.08 -1.73
N THR A 7 1.97 28.27 -1.78
CA THR A 7 1.65 27.34 -0.69
C THR A 7 2.42 26.05 -0.90
N LEU A 8 3.31 25.72 0.02
CA LEU A 8 3.96 24.41 0.07
C LEU A 8 2.98 23.42 0.67
N ILE A 9 2.38 22.57 -0.16
CA ILE A 9 1.68 21.38 0.31
C ILE A 9 2.76 20.36 0.65
N ARG A 10 2.80 19.94 1.92
CA ARG A 10 3.88 19.11 2.46
C ARG A 10 3.83 17.65 1.97
N ASP A 11 2.69 17.23 1.43
CA ASP A 11 2.40 15.87 0.99
C ASP A 11 1.30 15.95 -0.10
N PHE A 12 1.60 15.49 -1.32
CA PHE A 12 0.69 15.52 -2.47
C PHE A 12 0.76 14.18 -3.20
N TRP A 13 -0.32 13.40 -3.09
CA TRP A 13 -0.42 12.09 -3.73
C TRP A 13 -0.83 12.28 -5.19
N GLN A 14 0.09 11.96 -6.10
CA GLN A 14 -0.12 12.02 -7.54
C GLN A 14 -1.10 10.95 -8.01
N SER A 15 -1.87 11.28 -9.04
CA SER A 15 -2.56 10.28 -9.84
C SER A 15 -1.58 9.46 -10.67
N SER A 16 -2.00 8.28 -11.10
CA SER A 16 -1.18 7.40 -11.94
C SER A 16 -0.77 8.04 -13.27
N VAL A 17 -1.60 8.94 -13.82
CA VAL A 17 -1.27 9.70 -15.04
C VAL A 17 -0.18 10.74 -14.75
N GLU A 18 -0.28 11.47 -13.65
CA GLU A 18 0.74 12.45 -13.25
C GLU A 18 2.10 11.77 -13.01
N THR A 19 2.13 10.63 -12.33
CA THR A 19 3.37 9.87 -12.09
C THR A 19 4.02 9.41 -13.40
N ILE A 20 3.23 8.98 -14.39
CA ILE A 20 3.73 8.61 -15.72
C ILE A 20 4.26 9.83 -16.46
N ASP A 21 3.48 10.91 -16.53
CA ASP A 21 3.80 12.11 -17.30
C ASP A 21 5.04 12.82 -16.75
N MET A 22 5.18 12.85 -15.43
CA MET A 22 6.33 13.44 -14.75
C MET A 22 7.54 12.52 -14.75
N GLY A 23 7.34 11.21 -14.96
CA GLY A 23 8.39 10.18 -14.87
C GLY A 23 9.04 10.09 -13.48
N LYS A 24 8.36 10.61 -12.44
CA LYS A 24 8.85 10.68 -11.06
C LYS A 24 7.68 10.72 -10.08
N GLY A 25 7.94 10.23 -8.88
CA GLY A 25 7.05 10.24 -7.71
C GLY A 25 7.77 9.61 -6.53
N ASP A 26 7.17 9.62 -5.37
CA ASP A 26 7.61 8.89 -4.19
C ASP A 26 6.81 7.58 -4.02
N CYS A 27 6.86 6.97 -2.83
CA CYS A 27 6.36 5.62 -2.62
C CYS A 27 4.84 5.50 -2.84
N GLU A 28 4.06 6.49 -2.41
CA GLU A 28 2.61 6.53 -2.59
C GLU A 28 2.23 6.71 -4.06
N ASP A 29 2.94 7.57 -4.79
CA ASP A 29 2.70 7.85 -6.21
C ASP A 29 2.86 6.58 -7.04
N PHE A 30 3.98 5.88 -6.83
CA PHE A 30 4.22 4.60 -7.50
C PHE A 30 3.27 3.50 -7.02
N ALA A 31 2.87 3.48 -5.75
CA ALA A 31 1.87 2.52 -5.28
C ALA A 31 0.50 2.76 -5.94
N ILE A 32 0.09 4.02 -6.15
CA ILE A 32 -1.14 4.40 -6.87
C ILE A 32 -1.06 4.02 -8.36
N LEU A 33 0.10 4.23 -8.99
CA LEU A 33 0.35 3.77 -10.34
C LEU A 33 0.22 2.25 -10.46
N LEU A 34 0.88 1.49 -9.58
CA LEU A 34 0.77 0.03 -9.54
C LEU A 34 -0.68 -0.42 -9.30
N ALA A 35 -1.41 0.23 -8.38
CA ALA A 35 -2.81 -0.07 -8.12
C ALA A 35 -3.67 0.11 -9.38
N SER A 36 -3.43 1.18 -10.13
CA SER A 36 -4.12 1.47 -11.39
C SER A 36 -3.83 0.40 -12.44
N LEU A 37 -2.56 0.00 -12.60
CA LEU A 37 -2.13 -1.03 -13.54
C LEU A 37 -2.72 -2.40 -13.20
N ILE A 38 -2.72 -2.79 -11.92
CA ILE A 38 -3.30 -4.07 -11.47
C ILE A 38 -4.81 -4.09 -11.73
N ARG A 39 -5.54 -3.03 -11.41
CA ARG A 39 -6.99 -2.98 -11.71
C ARG A 39 -7.31 -3.00 -13.19
N ALA A 40 -6.46 -2.39 -14.03
CA ALA A 40 -6.63 -2.42 -15.47
C ALA A 40 -6.34 -3.82 -16.06
N SER A 41 -5.42 -4.56 -15.44
CA SER A 41 -4.96 -5.88 -15.94
C SER A 41 -5.79 -7.06 -15.39
N TYR A 42 -6.28 -6.94 -14.16
CA TYR A 42 -6.96 -8.02 -13.44
C TYR A 42 -8.35 -7.55 -13.02
N GLU A 43 -9.35 -7.91 -13.83
CA GLU A 43 -10.75 -7.69 -13.47
C GLU A 43 -11.05 -8.30 -12.09
N LYS A 44 -11.68 -7.50 -11.22
CA LYS A 44 -12.07 -7.90 -9.86
C LYS A 44 -10.91 -8.13 -8.88
N ALA A 45 -9.71 -7.63 -9.15
CA ALA A 45 -8.71 -7.51 -8.08
C ALA A 45 -9.11 -6.42 -7.08
N ASP A 46 -9.00 -6.71 -5.79
CA ASP A 46 -8.98 -5.66 -4.77
C ASP A 46 -7.59 -5.03 -4.75
N VAL A 47 -7.51 -3.70 -4.66
CA VAL A 47 -6.23 -2.98 -4.54
C VAL A 47 -6.30 -1.95 -3.43
N TYR A 48 -5.27 -1.92 -2.61
CA TYR A 48 -5.16 -1.06 -1.45
C TYR A 48 -3.75 -0.50 -1.36
N ILE A 49 -3.61 0.80 -1.19
CA ILE A 49 -2.37 1.42 -0.75
C ILE A 49 -2.27 1.16 0.75
N VAL A 50 -1.20 0.50 1.19
CA VAL A 50 -0.89 0.21 2.59
C VAL A 50 0.17 1.18 3.05
N THR A 51 -0.12 1.94 4.11
CA THR A 51 0.83 2.89 4.67
C THR A 51 1.45 2.36 5.96
N LEU A 52 2.74 2.57 6.10
CA LEU A 52 3.55 2.17 7.23
C LEU A 52 4.05 3.39 7.99
N SER A 53 4.07 3.25 9.30
CA SER A 53 4.86 4.08 10.21
C SER A 53 6.12 3.30 10.58
N ILE A 54 7.28 3.89 10.29
CA ILE A 54 8.60 3.32 10.56
C ILE A 54 9.28 4.17 11.64
N PRO A 55 9.58 3.63 12.84
CA PRO A 55 10.17 4.43 13.91
C PRO A 55 11.54 5.00 13.54
N GLY A 56 11.75 6.26 13.90
CA GLY A 56 12.96 7.01 13.53
C GLY A 56 12.93 7.60 12.12
N ASN A 57 11.93 7.26 11.30
CA ASN A 57 11.65 7.93 10.03
C ASN A 57 10.47 8.89 10.21
N SER A 58 10.68 10.19 9.93
CA SER A 58 9.59 11.17 9.92
C SER A 58 8.70 11.04 8.69
N GLU A 59 9.18 10.34 7.66
CA GLU A 59 8.48 10.05 6.42
C GLU A 59 7.85 8.66 6.55
N GLY A 60 6.55 8.57 6.27
CA GLY A 60 5.84 7.28 6.19
C GLY A 60 6.33 6.49 4.97
N HIS A 61 5.91 5.23 4.86
CA HIS A 61 6.16 4.43 3.66
C HIS A 61 4.86 3.88 3.10
N ALA A 62 4.75 3.72 1.78
CA ALA A 62 3.57 3.22 1.12
C ALA A 62 3.90 2.10 0.12
N ALA A 63 3.02 1.10 0.07
CA ALA A 63 3.11 0.01 -0.89
C ALA A 63 1.73 -0.38 -1.41
N LEU A 64 1.68 -1.08 -2.53
CA LEU A 64 0.46 -1.70 -3.02
C LEU A 64 0.24 -3.05 -2.33
N MET A 65 -0.96 -3.27 -1.80
CA MET A 65 -1.51 -4.60 -1.57
C MET A 65 -2.58 -4.91 -2.60
N ALA A 66 -2.45 -6.06 -3.25
CA ALA A 66 -3.45 -6.58 -4.18
C ALA A 66 -4.01 -7.91 -3.67
N ILE A 67 -5.31 -8.13 -3.88
CA ILE A 67 -5.96 -9.42 -3.63
C ILE A 67 -6.49 -9.92 -4.94
N TRP A 68 -6.00 -11.09 -5.34
CA TRP A 68 -6.37 -11.69 -6.60
C TRP A 68 -6.32 -13.21 -6.47
N ASN A 69 -7.34 -13.86 -7.04
CA ASN A 69 -7.48 -15.33 -7.04
C ASN A 69 -7.31 -15.98 -5.64
N GLY A 70 -7.90 -15.37 -4.61
CA GLY A 70 -7.86 -15.89 -3.23
C GLY A 70 -6.51 -15.76 -2.53
N SER A 71 -5.57 -14.98 -3.06
CA SER A 71 -4.28 -14.71 -2.44
C SER A 71 -4.02 -13.20 -2.32
N ALA A 72 -3.34 -12.81 -1.24
CA ALA A 72 -2.89 -11.44 -1.04
C ALA A 72 -1.41 -11.29 -1.44
N TYR A 73 -1.07 -10.13 -2.00
CA TYR A 73 0.25 -9.78 -2.50
C TYR A 73 0.61 -8.38 -2.02
N ILE A 74 1.88 -8.15 -1.68
CA ILE A 74 2.44 -6.79 -1.50
C ILE A 74 3.46 -6.54 -2.60
N ALA A 75 3.24 -5.47 -3.37
CA ALA A 75 4.20 -4.91 -4.31
C ALA A 75 4.66 -3.56 -3.76
N ASP A 76 5.92 -3.51 -3.37
CA ASP A 76 6.53 -2.32 -2.77
C ASP A 76 7.40 -1.61 -3.81
N PRO A 77 7.13 -0.33 -4.13
CA PRO A 77 7.85 0.37 -5.20
C PRO A 77 9.32 0.63 -4.89
N THR A 78 9.75 0.44 -3.63
CA THR A 78 11.15 0.63 -3.21
C THR A 78 11.96 -0.67 -3.19
N LEU A 79 11.33 -1.81 -3.51
CA LEU A 79 11.95 -3.13 -3.45
C LEU A 79 11.84 -3.88 -4.78
N ASP A 80 12.89 -4.62 -5.13
CA ASP A 80 12.94 -5.44 -6.36
C ASP A 80 12.21 -6.80 -6.22
N ARG A 81 11.16 -6.88 -5.41
CA ARG A 81 10.42 -8.13 -5.15
C ARG A 81 8.96 -7.89 -4.79
N VAL A 82 8.14 -8.90 -5.08
CA VAL A 82 6.74 -8.98 -4.64
C VAL A 82 6.63 -10.03 -3.53
N TYR A 83 5.93 -9.69 -2.46
CA TYR A 83 5.62 -10.60 -1.36
C TYR A 83 4.27 -11.27 -1.60
N MET A 84 4.27 -12.55 -1.96
CA MET A 84 3.06 -13.37 -1.90
C MET A 84 2.75 -13.73 -0.45
N LEU A 85 1.69 -13.17 0.11
CA LEU A 85 1.30 -13.38 1.49
C LEU A 85 0.67 -14.77 1.70
N GLY A 86 -0.03 -15.26 0.67
CA GLY A 86 -0.80 -16.51 0.70
C GLY A 86 -2.24 -16.28 1.17
N ASP A 87 -2.88 -17.36 1.60
CA ASP A 87 -4.32 -17.44 1.94
C ASP A 87 -4.58 -17.76 3.43
N SER A 88 -3.56 -18.23 4.16
CA SER A 88 -3.69 -18.61 5.57
C SER A 88 -3.10 -17.55 6.52
N MET A 89 -3.67 -17.43 7.71
CA MET A 89 -3.15 -16.57 8.79
C MET A 89 -1.64 -16.76 9.03
N LYS A 90 -1.18 -18.02 9.04
CA LYS A 90 0.23 -18.36 9.28
C LYS A 90 1.14 -17.86 8.16
N SER A 91 0.75 -18.03 6.90
CA SER A 91 1.53 -17.54 5.75
C SER A 91 1.51 -16.02 5.69
N ILE A 92 0.35 -15.40 5.88
CA ILE A 92 0.16 -13.95 5.85
C ILE A 92 1.05 -13.29 6.90
N LYS A 93 0.95 -13.71 8.17
CA LYS A 93 1.79 -13.20 9.26
C LYS A 93 3.29 -13.34 8.97
N ARG A 94 3.72 -14.50 8.50
CA ARG A 94 5.14 -14.75 8.19
C ARG A 94 5.64 -13.83 7.09
N ASN A 95 4.88 -13.66 6.02
CA ASN A 95 5.31 -12.91 4.84
C ASN A 95 5.21 -11.39 5.06
N ILE A 96 4.22 -10.90 5.82
CA ILE A 96 4.19 -9.51 6.28
C ILE A 96 5.40 -9.19 7.16
N ASN A 97 5.76 -10.07 8.09
CA ASN A 97 6.95 -9.86 8.92
C ASN A 97 8.26 -9.86 8.12
N ARG A 98 8.31 -10.63 7.01
CA ARG A 98 9.46 -10.58 6.08
C ARG A 98 9.51 -9.23 5.35
N TRP A 99 8.37 -8.74 4.87
CA TRP A 99 8.30 -7.41 4.28
C TRP A 99 8.73 -6.32 5.28
N PHE A 100 8.23 -6.34 6.51
CA PHE A 100 8.67 -5.40 7.55
C PHE A 100 10.17 -5.46 7.86
N SER A 101 10.81 -6.62 7.69
CA SER A 101 12.25 -6.75 7.93
C SER A 101 13.11 -5.93 6.97
N ASP A 102 12.59 -5.56 5.80
CA ASP A 102 13.27 -4.63 4.87
C ASP A 102 13.26 -3.18 5.38
N PHE A 103 12.42 -2.85 6.37
CA PHE A 103 12.19 -1.49 6.89
C PHE A 103 12.52 -1.33 8.39
N GLY A 104 13.36 -2.21 8.94
CA GLY A 104 13.74 -2.15 10.36
C GLY A 104 12.98 -3.09 11.30
N GLY A 105 12.08 -3.92 10.75
CA GLY A 105 11.55 -5.09 11.46
C GLY A 105 10.41 -4.79 12.43
N ILE A 106 10.59 -5.15 13.71
CA ILE A 106 9.49 -5.33 14.67
C ILE A 106 8.71 -4.06 15.01
N ASP A 107 9.34 -2.91 14.79
CA ASP A 107 8.82 -1.60 15.17
C ASP A 107 7.99 -0.94 14.05
N VAL A 108 8.05 -1.50 12.84
CA VAL A 108 7.25 -1.08 11.68
C VAL A 108 5.78 -1.39 11.96
N LYS A 109 4.89 -0.43 11.70
CA LYS A 109 3.44 -0.58 11.92
C LYS A 109 2.67 -0.18 10.69
N VAL A 110 1.67 -0.98 10.32
CA VAL A 110 0.66 -0.52 9.36
C VAL A 110 -0.22 0.53 10.04
N SER A 111 -0.28 1.72 9.46
CA SER A 111 -1.10 2.83 9.95
C SER A 111 -2.52 2.73 9.38
N PHE A 112 -2.63 2.72 8.06
CA PHE A 112 -3.92 2.60 7.39
C PHE A 112 -3.79 1.96 6.00
N ILE A 113 -4.95 1.64 5.43
CA ILE A 113 -5.10 1.33 4.03
C ILE A 113 -6.10 2.28 3.39
N VAL A 114 -5.92 2.54 2.09
CA VAL A 114 -6.91 3.23 1.26
C VAL A 114 -6.94 2.60 -0.12
N GLY A 115 -8.12 2.37 -0.68
CA GLY A 115 -8.20 1.76 -2.00
C GLY A 115 -9.61 1.37 -2.45
N LYS A 116 -9.66 0.36 -3.32
CA LYS A 116 -10.85 -0.10 -4.02
C LYS A 116 -10.99 -1.61 -3.86
N SER A 117 -12.13 -2.06 -3.39
CA SER A 117 -12.48 -3.48 -3.41
C SER A 117 -12.88 -3.94 -4.82
N LYS A 118 -12.98 -5.26 -5.00
CA LYS A 118 -13.36 -5.94 -6.25
C LYS A 118 -14.73 -5.53 -6.80
N ASP A 119 -15.64 -5.11 -5.92
CA ASP A 119 -16.97 -4.57 -6.24
C ASP A 119 -16.96 -3.04 -6.47
N GLY A 120 -15.79 -2.40 -6.46
CA GLY A 120 -15.58 -1.00 -6.78
C GLY A 120 -15.81 -0.02 -5.62
N LYS A 121 -16.11 -0.51 -4.41
CA LYS A 121 -16.29 0.35 -3.23
C LYS A 121 -14.96 0.94 -2.78
N ASN A 122 -15.01 2.19 -2.32
CA ASN A 122 -13.88 2.82 -1.68
C ASN A 122 -13.72 2.26 -0.27
N VAL A 123 -12.51 1.89 0.11
CA VAL A 123 -12.17 1.37 1.44
C VAL A 123 -11.12 2.27 2.05
N TYR A 124 -11.35 2.69 3.29
CA TYR A 124 -10.36 3.32 4.15
C TYR A 124 -10.44 2.66 5.53
N MET A 125 -9.32 2.19 6.05
CA MET A 125 -9.26 1.57 7.37
C MET A 125 -7.93 1.88 8.05
N SER A 126 -7.97 2.31 9.30
CA SER A 126 -6.79 2.44 10.16
C SER A 126 -6.66 1.24 11.07
N PHE A 127 -5.43 0.91 11.48
CA PHE A 127 -5.14 -0.21 12.36
C PHE A 127 -4.42 0.25 13.62
N SER A 128 -4.87 -0.25 14.76
CA SER A 128 -4.23 -0.05 16.07
C SER A 128 -3.00 -0.94 16.28
N SER A 129 -2.89 -2.04 15.52
CA SER A 129 -1.77 -2.98 15.58
C SER A 129 -1.59 -3.78 14.28
N ASN A 130 -0.38 -4.29 14.06
CA ASN A 130 -0.11 -5.20 12.94
C ASN A 130 -0.93 -6.50 13.02
N LEU A 131 -1.28 -6.96 14.23
CA LEU A 131 -2.14 -8.14 14.39
C LEU A 131 -3.55 -7.87 13.89
N GLU A 132 -4.09 -6.68 14.13
CA GLU A 132 -5.40 -6.26 13.60
C GLU A 132 -5.39 -6.22 12.07
N PHE A 133 -4.34 -5.64 11.47
CA PHE A 133 -4.15 -5.66 10.01
C PHE A 133 -4.07 -7.08 9.45
N ILE A 134 -3.22 -7.93 10.02
CA ILE A 134 -3.07 -9.33 9.61
C ILE A 134 -4.40 -10.08 9.72
N ASN A 135 -5.15 -9.87 10.80
CA ASN A 135 -6.46 -10.48 10.99
C ASN A 135 -7.41 -10.03 9.88
N TRP A 136 -7.51 -8.74 9.61
CA TRP A 136 -8.35 -8.20 8.56
C TRP A 136 -8.02 -8.78 7.18
N VAL A 137 -6.73 -8.90 6.82
CA VAL A 137 -6.33 -9.56 5.56
C VAL A 137 -6.87 -10.99 5.50
N SER A 138 -6.68 -11.76 6.57
CA SER A 138 -7.02 -13.18 6.62
C SER A 138 -8.52 -13.51 6.69
N THR A 139 -9.35 -12.60 7.20
CA THR A 139 -10.77 -12.89 7.47
C THR A 139 -11.74 -12.05 6.67
N VAL A 140 -11.34 -10.84 6.26
CA VAL A 140 -12.22 -9.91 5.56
C VAL A 140 -11.75 -9.75 4.12
N ALA A 141 -10.48 -9.40 3.93
CA ALA A 141 -9.98 -9.04 2.61
C ALA A 141 -9.94 -10.25 1.66
N LEU A 142 -9.67 -11.44 2.19
CA LEU A 142 -9.69 -12.70 1.43
C LEU A 142 -11.08 -13.38 1.35
N SER A 143 -12.13 -12.78 1.92
CA SER A 143 -13.50 -13.33 1.86
C SER A 143 -14.23 -13.03 0.54
#